data_AF-R0MED3-F1
#
_entry.id   AF-R0MED3-F1
#
_cell.length_a   1.000
_cell.length_b   1.000
_cell.length_c   1.000
_cell.angle_alpha   90.00
_cell.angle_beta   90.00
_cell.angle_gamma   90.00
#
_symmetry.space_group_name_H-M   'P 1'
#
loop_
_entity.id
_entity.type
_entity.pdbx_description
1 polymer ?
#
loop_
_entity_poly.entity_id
_entity_poly.type
_entity_poly.pdbx_seq_one_letter_code
_entity_poly.pdbx_strand_id
1 'polypeptide(L)'
;MQGNVPDNSSIISSVEDFLWTNLMCLEQSSIDNLISKFDGYNSPKGLLLVYILTKQYYKAMVYSLKMDINVYPTYYLMRELAKKSGNNGNNGGCSGKVDAMNVCKLDTINRNTQSSPKKPFVDFVFLIASKMSDTQNKALLISSLADVVDDYHEIVPQMIVKTKQYDLLGEMYLDSRINSNVVNLLMKSNDRKQLLHVHHVIEDQNLLMGILVDVLVEGILTNTNVDEYLEISEKMKIKTKDNKLEVLKMFYLFTKTPDLVTLKRTSLFSLNFKLIEVKFVVEKILRMACEIIKKANDHEMAKKLFKIVGDLELSDGCIKYINRELILYI
;
A
#
# COMPACT_ATOMS: atom_id res chain seq x y z
N MET A 1 -26.84 35.22 -16.76
CA MET A 1 -27.50 34.65 -15.57
C MET A 1 -28.81 34.01 -16.00
N GLN A 2 -28.77 32.78 -16.50
CA GLN A 2 -29.99 32.03 -16.85
C GLN A 2 -29.85 30.64 -16.24
N GLY A 3 -30.71 30.35 -15.27
CA GLY A 3 -30.74 29.09 -14.52
C GLY A 3 -31.00 29.30 -13.03
N ASN A 4 -32.28 29.23 -12.67
CA ASN A 4 -32.81 28.96 -11.32
C ASN A 4 -32.63 30.01 -10.21
N VAL A 5 -32.77 31.31 -10.51
CA VAL A 5 -33.20 32.28 -9.49
C VAL A 5 -34.65 32.64 -9.82
N PRO A 6 -35.62 32.45 -8.89
CA PRO A 6 -37.01 32.79 -9.17
C PRO A 6 -37.12 34.27 -9.54
N ASP A 7 -37.88 34.54 -10.59
CA ASP A 7 -38.05 35.82 -11.27
C ASP A 7 -38.88 36.82 -10.44
N ASN A 8 -38.52 37.04 -9.18
CA ASN A 8 -38.97 38.18 -8.38
C ASN A 8 -38.00 39.35 -8.62
N SER A 9 -37.94 39.76 -9.89
CA SER A 9 -36.93 40.62 -10.51
C SER A 9 -36.86 42.08 -10.02
N SER A 10 -37.56 42.45 -8.93
CA SER A 10 -37.52 43.80 -8.37
C SER A 10 -36.64 43.95 -7.12
N ILE A 11 -36.31 42.86 -6.40
CA ILE A 11 -35.59 42.93 -5.11
C ILE A 11 -34.39 41.98 -5.03
N ILE A 12 -34.49 40.78 -5.60
CA ILE A 12 -33.40 39.79 -5.58
C ILE A 12 -32.64 39.87 -6.90
N SER A 13 -31.45 40.48 -6.87
CA SER A 13 -30.66 40.76 -8.07
C SER A 13 -29.49 39.80 -8.29
N SER A 14 -29.09 39.09 -7.23
CA SER A 14 -27.92 38.21 -7.22
C SER A 14 -28.17 36.90 -6.47
N VAL A 15 -27.23 35.97 -6.61
CA VAL A 15 -27.27 34.67 -5.93
C VAL A 15 -26.97 34.84 -4.45
N GLU A 16 -26.14 35.84 -4.14
CA GLU A 16 -25.84 36.33 -2.81
C GLU A 16 -27.11 36.88 -2.15
N ASP A 17 -27.92 37.69 -2.85
CA ASP A 17 -29.19 38.20 -2.34
C ASP A 17 -30.18 37.06 -2.06
N PHE A 18 -30.26 36.09 -2.99
CA PHE A 18 -31.12 34.92 -2.82
C PHE A 18 -30.68 34.08 -1.61
N LEU A 19 -29.39 33.80 -1.50
CA LEU A 19 -28.83 33.06 -0.37
C LEU A 19 -29.06 33.81 0.94
N TRP A 20 -28.74 35.11 0.99
CA TRP A 20 -28.92 35.95 2.18
C TRP A 20 -30.37 35.99 2.64
N THR A 21 -31.31 36.18 1.72
CA THR A 21 -32.75 36.20 2.02
C THR A 21 -33.19 34.89 2.65
N ASN A 22 -32.79 33.76 2.06
CA ASN A 22 -33.13 32.46 2.60
C ASN A 22 -32.43 32.16 3.94
N LEU A 23 -31.20 32.64 4.14
CA LEU A 23 -30.49 32.52 5.42
C LEU A 23 -31.18 33.34 6.52
N MET A 24 -31.73 34.51 6.20
CA MET A 24 -32.52 35.31 7.16
C MET A 24 -33.87 34.67 7.49
N CYS A 25 -34.45 33.90 6.56
CA CYS A 25 -35.68 33.13 6.78
C CYS A 25 -35.44 31.71 7.35
N LEU A 26 -34.22 31.36 7.76
CA LEU A 26 -33.87 30.01 8.26
C LEU A 26 -34.65 29.59 9.51
N GLU A 27 -35.19 30.53 10.29
CA GLU A 27 -36.06 30.18 11.44
C GLU A 27 -37.27 29.33 11.03
N GLN A 28 -37.63 29.31 9.74
CA GLN A 28 -38.78 28.55 9.20
C GLN A 28 -38.39 27.32 8.34
N SER A 29 -37.10 27.04 8.12
CA SER A 29 -36.68 25.96 7.19
C SER A 29 -35.36 25.28 7.56
N SER A 30 -35.19 24.02 7.17
CA SER A 30 -33.93 23.28 7.37
C SER A 30 -32.85 23.73 6.37
N ILE A 31 -31.58 23.62 6.77
CA ILE A 31 -30.43 23.88 5.89
C ILE A 31 -30.46 22.98 4.64
N ASP A 32 -30.93 21.75 4.76
CA ASP A 32 -31.05 20.83 3.62
C ASP A 32 -32.09 21.30 2.60
N ASN A 33 -33.22 21.85 3.06
CA ASN A 33 -34.22 22.46 2.18
C ASN A 33 -33.70 23.72 1.49
N LEU A 34 -32.76 24.45 2.10
CA LEU A 34 -32.08 25.56 1.46
C LEU A 34 -31.13 25.06 0.37
N ILE A 35 -30.34 24.04 0.66
CA ILE A 35 -29.38 23.48 -0.31
C ILE A 35 -30.10 22.93 -1.54
N SER A 36 -31.24 22.25 -1.36
CA SER A 36 -32.01 21.70 -2.50
C SER A 36 -32.55 22.79 -3.44
N LYS A 37 -32.71 24.04 -2.97
CA LYS A 37 -33.09 25.16 -3.86
C LYS A 37 -31.99 25.53 -4.84
N PHE A 38 -30.75 25.10 -4.59
CA PHE A 38 -29.62 25.28 -5.50
C PHE A 38 -29.36 24.03 -6.37
N ASP A 39 -30.24 23.03 -6.33
CA ASP A 39 -30.15 21.87 -7.22
C ASP A 39 -30.34 22.33 -8.68
N GLY A 40 -29.39 21.95 -9.55
CA GLY A 40 -29.35 22.40 -10.95
C GLY A 40 -28.80 23.81 -11.15
N TYR A 41 -28.26 24.46 -10.12
CA TYR A 41 -27.57 25.73 -10.27
C TYR A 41 -26.21 25.55 -10.97
N ASN A 42 -26.04 26.24 -12.11
CA ASN A 42 -24.94 25.96 -13.04
C ASN A 42 -23.63 26.71 -12.74
N SER A 43 -23.60 27.69 -11.83
CA SER A 43 -22.37 28.43 -11.53
C SER A 43 -21.56 27.75 -10.41
N PRO A 44 -20.35 27.22 -10.72
CA PRO A 44 -19.57 26.49 -9.71
C PRO A 44 -19.10 27.37 -8.55
N LYS A 45 -18.74 28.62 -8.83
CA LYS A 45 -18.28 29.56 -7.79
C LYS A 45 -19.42 29.91 -6.82
N GLY A 46 -20.63 30.13 -7.33
CA GLY A 46 -21.79 30.41 -6.50
C GLY A 46 -22.17 29.21 -5.64
N LEU A 47 -22.15 27.99 -6.20
CA LEU A 47 -22.47 26.80 -5.42
C LEU A 47 -21.44 26.49 -4.32
N LEU A 48 -20.15 26.75 -4.57
CA LEU A 48 -19.12 26.67 -3.55
C LEU A 48 -19.40 27.65 -2.40
N LEU A 49 -19.75 28.90 -2.71
CA LEU A 49 -20.12 29.91 -1.69
C LEU A 49 -21.32 29.46 -0.87
N VAL A 50 -22.36 28.91 -1.52
CA VAL A 50 -23.52 28.33 -0.83
C VAL A 50 -23.11 27.26 0.16
N TYR A 51 -22.27 26.29 -0.24
CA TYR A 51 -21.81 25.23 0.67
C TYR A 51 -20.99 25.77 1.86
N ILE A 52 -20.14 26.77 1.63
CA ILE A 52 -19.33 27.39 2.69
C ILE A 52 -20.21 28.14 3.69
N LEU A 53 -21.13 28.98 3.19
CA LEU A 53 -22.01 29.81 4.03
C LEU A 53 -23.06 29.00 4.78
N THR A 54 -23.49 27.85 4.23
CA THR A 54 -24.37 26.88 4.90
C THR A 54 -23.62 25.90 5.81
N LYS A 55 -22.31 26.11 6.04
CA LYS A 55 -21.42 25.29 6.90
C LYS A 55 -21.29 23.81 6.46
N GLN A 56 -21.57 23.51 5.20
CA GLN A 56 -21.42 22.18 4.60
C GLN A 56 -19.98 21.96 4.12
N TYR A 57 -19.02 22.03 5.03
CA TYR A 57 -17.60 22.07 4.69
C TYR A 57 -17.09 20.80 3.97
N TYR A 58 -17.62 19.62 4.31
CA TYR A 58 -17.31 18.39 3.58
C TYR A 58 -17.73 18.47 2.11
N LYS A 59 -18.98 18.91 1.85
CA LYS A 59 -19.50 19.07 0.48
C LYS A 59 -18.72 20.16 -0.27
N ALA A 60 -18.39 21.26 0.39
CA ALA A 60 -17.54 22.32 -0.17
C ALA A 60 -16.18 21.77 -0.62
N MET A 61 -15.49 21.00 0.23
CA MET A 61 -14.20 20.38 -0.10
C MET A 61 -14.30 19.42 -1.30
N VAL A 62 -15.30 18.52 -1.30
CA VAL A 62 -15.52 17.59 -2.43
C VAL A 62 -15.84 18.35 -3.72
N TYR A 63 -16.60 19.45 -3.60
CA TYR A 63 -16.96 20.27 -4.75
C TYR A 63 -15.75 21.05 -5.29
N SER A 64 -14.86 21.56 -4.43
CA SER A 64 -13.62 22.24 -4.86
C SER A 64 -12.74 21.35 -5.74
N LEU A 65 -12.74 20.03 -5.53
CA LEU A 65 -11.99 19.08 -6.37
C LEU A 65 -12.55 18.96 -7.80
N LYS A 66 -13.81 19.31 -8.03
CA LYS A 66 -14.47 19.28 -9.34
C LYS A 66 -14.33 20.59 -10.11
N MET A 67 -13.87 21.65 -9.43
CA MET A 67 -13.74 22.97 -10.03
C MET A 67 -12.42 23.11 -10.78
N ASP A 68 -12.43 23.90 -11.85
CA ASP A 68 -11.22 24.31 -12.57
C ASP A 68 -10.50 25.45 -11.81
N ILE A 69 -10.03 25.11 -10.60
CA ILE A 69 -9.21 25.99 -9.77
C ILE A 69 -7.82 25.36 -9.66
N ASN A 70 -6.79 26.21 -9.72
CA ASN A 70 -5.42 25.78 -9.51
C ASN A 70 -5.27 25.02 -8.16
N VAL A 71 -4.38 24.03 -8.12
CA VAL A 71 -4.09 23.20 -6.94
C VAL A 71 -3.72 24.06 -5.72
N TYR A 72 -2.98 25.15 -5.91
CA TYR A 72 -2.46 25.97 -4.81
C TYR A 72 -3.60 26.68 -4.03
N PRO A 73 -4.50 27.46 -4.66
CA PRO A 73 -5.67 28.00 -3.96
C PRO A 73 -6.60 26.93 -3.37
N THR A 74 -6.79 25.81 -4.08
CA THR A 74 -7.63 24.69 -3.62
C THR A 74 -7.08 24.10 -2.32
N TYR A 75 -5.76 23.95 -2.20
CA TYR A 75 -5.10 23.46 -0.99
C TYR A 75 -5.39 24.36 0.22
N TYR A 76 -5.15 25.67 0.12
CA TYR A 76 -5.38 26.59 1.25
C TYR A 76 -6.86 26.69 1.62
N LEU A 77 -7.75 26.69 0.62
CA LEU A 77 -9.19 26.67 0.87
C LEU A 77 -9.60 25.40 1.60
N MET A 78 -9.23 24.22 1.10
CA MET A 78 -9.57 22.95 1.75
C MET A 78 -8.95 22.83 3.14
N ARG A 79 -7.75 23.36 3.37
CA ARG A 79 -7.11 23.40 4.70
C ARG A 79 -7.95 24.15 5.71
N GLU A 80 -8.42 25.35 5.35
CA GLU A 80 -9.26 26.16 6.25
C GLU A 80 -10.66 25.56 6.44
N LEU A 81 -11.25 24.97 5.40
CA LEU A 81 -12.51 24.22 5.51
C LEU A 81 -12.37 23.01 6.43
N ALA A 82 -11.27 22.25 6.33
CA ALA A 82 -11.00 21.08 7.16
C ALA A 82 -10.83 21.45 8.65
N LYS A 83 -10.14 22.57 8.95
CA LYS A 83 -10.04 23.11 10.33
C LYS A 83 -11.42 23.44 10.90
N LYS A 84 -12.32 24.01 10.10
CA LYS A 84 -13.69 24.36 10.55
C LYS A 84 -14.62 23.15 10.64
N SER A 85 -14.35 22.08 9.90
CA SER A 85 -15.15 20.85 9.84
C SER A 85 -15.20 20.07 11.17
N GLY A 86 -14.20 20.23 12.05
CA GLY A 86 -14.10 19.51 13.34
C GLY A 86 -14.63 20.24 14.58
N ASN A 87 -14.84 21.56 14.52
CA ASN A 87 -15.19 22.36 15.72
C ASN A 87 -16.69 22.47 16.02
N ASN A 88 -17.56 21.97 15.15
CA ASN A 88 -19.01 21.98 15.37
C ASN A 88 -19.46 20.58 15.77
N GLY A 89 -19.63 20.34 17.07
CA GLY A 89 -20.23 19.12 17.63
C GLY A 89 -21.71 18.92 17.29
N ASN A 90 -22.16 19.29 16.09
CA ASN A 90 -23.56 19.19 15.66
C ASN A 90 -23.76 19.22 14.13
N ASN A 91 -22.84 18.69 13.34
CA ASN A 91 -23.13 18.47 11.92
C ASN A 91 -23.76 17.08 11.75
N GLY A 92 -25.08 17.08 11.64
CA GLY A 92 -25.91 15.92 11.32
C GLY A 92 -25.30 15.10 10.19
N GLY A 93 -25.33 13.78 10.38
CA GLY A 93 -24.79 12.82 9.42
C GLY A 93 -25.39 13.04 8.03
N CYS A 94 -24.60 13.63 7.14
CA CYS A 94 -24.89 13.63 5.71
C CYS A 94 -24.61 12.22 5.17
N SER A 95 -25.55 11.30 5.38
CA SER A 95 -25.74 10.11 4.53
C SER A 95 -26.32 10.56 3.18
N GLY A 96 -25.51 11.30 2.42
CA GLY A 96 -25.86 11.74 1.08
C GLY A 96 -25.06 10.92 0.08
N LYS A 97 -25.70 9.93 -0.55
CA LYS A 97 -25.20 9.32 -1.79
C LYS A 97 -25.13 10.43 -2.84
N VAL A 98 -23.95 11.01 -3.04
CA VAL A 98 -23.67 11.83 -4.22
C VAL A 98 -23.05 10.90 -5.22
N ASP A 99 -23.70 10.76 -6.39
CA ASP A 99 -23.26 9.89 -7.47
C ASP A 99 -21.79 10.16 -7.80
N ALA A 100 -20.97 9.18 -7.39
CA ALA A 100 -19.56 9.09 -7.67
C ALA A 100 -19.41 8.63 -9.13
N MET A 101 -19.64 9.55 -10.06
CA MET A 101 -19.25 9.34 -11.45
C MET A 101 -18.12 10.32 -11.77
N ASN A 102 -16.94 9.72 -12.00
CA ASN A 102 -15.64 10.30 -12.38
C ASN A 102 -14.63 10.70 -11.28
N VAL A 103 -14.69 10.08 -10.09
CA VAL A 103 -13.48 9.83 -9.27
C VAL A 103 -13.22 8.32 -9.18
N CYS A 104 -13.31 7.63 -10.32
CA CYS A 104 -13.01 6.21 -10.40
C CYS A 104 -11.51 6.01 -10.64
N LYS A 105 -10.76 5.86 -9.54
CA LYS A 105 -9.67 4.86 -9.39
C LYS A 105 -9.12 4.75 -7.96
N LEU A 106 -9.88 5.11 -6.91
CA LEU A 106 -9.42 4.90 -5.52
C LEU A 106 -10.50 4.39 -4.55
N ASP A 107 -11.63 3.89 -5.06
CA ASP A 107 -12.66 3.24 -4.27
C ASP A 107 -12.77 1.76 -4.67
N THR A 108 -11.88 0.95 -4.12
CA THR A 108 -12.23 -0.44 -3.85
C THR A 108 -11.57 -0.83 -2.53
N ILE A 109 -12.41 -1.35 -1.63
CA ILE A 109 -12.08 -2.00 -0.35
C ILE A 109 -11.89 -1.04 0.85
N ASN A 110 -13.02 -0.65 1.49
CA ASN A 110 -13.42 -1.05 2.86
C ASN A 110 -14.54 -0.09 3.35
N ARG A 111 -15.77 -0.58 3.47
CA ARG A 111 -16.99 0.22 3.75
C ARG A 111 -17.25 0.50 5.25
N ASN A 112 -16.29 0.25 6.14
CA ASN A 112 -16.53 0.28 7.59
C ASN A 112 -15.81 1.40 8.38
N THR A 113 -15.21 2.39 7.73
CA THR A 113 -14.77 3.61 8.43
C THR A 113 -15.80 4.71 8.22
N GLN A 114 -16.46 5.15 9.29
CA GLN A 114 -17.14 6.46 9.34
C GLN A 114 -16.20 7.47 8.67
N SER A 115 -16.62 8.04 7.54
CA SER A 115 -15.76 8.93 6.76
C SER A 115 -15.45 10.16 7.60
N SER A 116 -14.19 10.30 8.02
CA SER A 116 -13.80 11.46 8.82
C SER A 116 -14.17 12.74 8.07
N PRO A 117 -14.67 13.78 8.77
CA PRO A 117 -15.12 15.02 8.13
C PRO A 117 -13.98 15.77 7.41
N LYS A 118 -12.73 15.36 7.66
CA LYS A 118 -11.49 15.88 7.08
C LYS A 118 -10.92 14.99 5.96
N LYS A 119 -11.54 13.84 5.66
CA LYS A 119 -11.08 12.86 4.65
C LYS A 119 -10.78 13.47 3.27
N PRO A 120 -11.65 14.32 2.68
CA PRO A 120 -11.38 14.89 1.36
C PRO A 120 -10.09 15.72 1.31
N PHE A 121 -9.78 16.42 2.41
CA PHE A 121 -8.54 17.20 2.51
C PHE A 121 -7.31 16.28 2.60
N VAL A 122 -7.37 15.23 3.41
CA VAL A 122 -6.29 14.23 3.51
C VAL A 122 -6.05 13.56 2.16
N ASP A 123 -7.10 13.07 1.50
CA ASP A 123 -7.01 12.44 0.18
C ASP A 123 -6.39 13.39 -0.86
N PHE A 124 -6.77 14.68 -0.82
CA PHE A 124 -6.22 15.69 -1.71
C PHE A 124 -4.73 15.96 -1.45
N VAL A 125 -4.32 16.04 -0.19
CA VAL A 125 -2.91 16.23 0.19
C VAL A 125 -2.04 15.08 -0.30
N PHE A 126 -2.49 13.83 -0.11
CA PHE A 126 -1.78 12.65 -0.60
C PHE A 126 -1.76 12.55 -2.13
N LEU A 127 -2.80 13.04 -2.81
CA LEU A 127 -2.83 13.13 -4.26
C LEU A 127 -1.77 14.14 -4.76
N ILE A 128 -1.67 15.31 -4.15
CA ILE A 128 -0.61 16.30 -4.47
C ILE A 128 0.76 15.67 -4.24
N ALA A 129 0.99 15.04 -3.07
CA ALA A 129 2.24 14.38 -2.74
C ALA A 129 2.63 13.30 -3.77
N SER A 130 1.65 12.55 -4.33
CA SER A 130 1.91 11.54 -5.36
C SER A 130 2.44 12.10 -6.67
N LYS A 131 2.23 13.40 -6.93
CA LYS A 131 2.68 14.10 -8.14
C LYS A 131 4.01 14.81 -7.94
N MET A 132 4.51 14.89 -6.71
CA MET A 132 5.78 15.49 -6.39
C MET A 132 6.93 14.50 -6.62
N SER A 133 8.05 14.98 -7.13
CA SER A 133 9.27 14.17 -7.28
C SER A 133 10.16 14.22 -6.03
N ASP A 134 10.15 15.35 -5.33
CA ASP A 134 11.03 15.60 -4.18
C ASP A 134 10.41 15.11 -2.87
N THR A 135 11.09 14.16 -2.21
CA THR A 135 10.62 13.51 -0.98
C THR A 135 10.51 14.48 0.20
N GLN A 136 11.44 15.44 0.32
CA GLN A 136 11.44 16.40 1.41
C GLN A 136 10.19 17.30 1.36
N ASN A 137 9.83 17.78 0.17
CA ASN A 137 8.63 18.58 -0.03
C ASN A 137 7.35 17.78 0.22
N LYS A 138 7.31 16.49 -0.16
CA LYS A 138 6.19 15.62 0.21
C LYS A 138 6.05 15.49 1.72
N ALA A 139 7.16 15.28 2.42
CA ALA A 139 7.18 15.15 3.88
C ALA A 139 6.67 16.43 4.55
N LEU A 140 7.15 17.61 4.12
CA LEU A 140 6.64 18.90 4.61
C LEU A 140 5.15 19.07 4.37
N LEU A 141 4.67 18.71 3.18
CA LEU A 141 3.26 18.77 2.82
C LEU A 141 2.41 17.83 3.70
N ILE A 142 2.87 16.60 3.94
CA ILE A 142 2.15 15.65 4.79
C ILE A 142 2.19 16.08 6.26
N SER A 143 3.33 16.58 6.75
CA SER A 143 3.46 17.13 8.10
C SER A 143 2.52 18.30 8.37
N SER A 144 2.15 19.07 7.34
CA SER A 144 1.16 20.15 7.48
C SER A 144 -0.25 19.66 7.87
N LEU A 145 -0.55 18.37 7.71
CA LEU A 145 -1.80 17.76 8.16
C LEU A 145 -1.89 17.70 9.69
N ALA A 146 -0.76 17.70 10.41
CA ALA A 146 -0.73 17.58 11.87
C ALA A 146 -1.49 18.73 12.56
N ASP A 147 -1.45 19.94 11.99
CA ASP A 147 -2.16 21.11 12.51
C ASP A 147 -3.68 21.07 12.26
N VAL A 148 -4.16 20.12 11.46
CA VAL A 148 -5.52 20.12 10.91
C VAL A 148 -6.27 18.83 11.27
N VAL A 149 -5.58 17.70 11.35
CA VAL A 149 -6.17 16.36 11.52
C VAL A 149 -5.81 15.83 12.90
N ASP A 150 -6.81 15.60 13.74
CA ASP A 150 -6.59 15.23 15.15
C ASP A 150 -5.95 13.83 15.26
N ASP A 151 -6.41 12.88 14.45
CA ASP A 151 -5.88 11.50 14.40
C ASP A 151 -4.72 11.35 13.40
N TYR A 152 -3.87 12.38 13.31
CA TYR A 152 -2.75 12.45 12.36
C TYR A 152 -1.89 11.17 12.34
N HIS A 153 -1.48 10.70 13.53
CA HIS A 153 -0.63 9.53 13.68
C HIS A 153 -1.33 8.19 13.36
N GLU A 154 -2.65 8.18 13.17
CA GLU A 154 -3.40 6.99 12.77
C GLU A 154 -3.74 7.02 11.28
N ILE A 155 -4.16 8.19 10.77
CA ILE A 155 -4.61 8.36 9.39
C ILE A 155 -3.43 8.36 8.41
N VAL A 156 -2.33 9.06 8.73
CA VAL A 156 -1.18 9.16 7.83
C VAL A 156 -0.56 7.79 7.52
N PRO A 157 -0.30 6.91 8.51
CA PRO A 157 0.16 5.55 8.22
C PRO A 157 -0.76 4.77 7.28
N GLN A 158 -2.08 4.84 7.49
CA GLN A 158 -3.05 4.16 6.63
C GLN A 158 -2.99 4.69 5.20
N MET A 159 -2.84 6.00 5.03
CA MET A 159 -2.74 6.62 3.72
C MET A 159 -1.42 6.31 3.02
N ILE A 160 -0.30 6.26 3.74
CA ILE A 160 0.99 5.83 3.19
C ILE A 160 0.88 4.41 2.62
N VAL A 161 0.32 3.46 3.38
CA VAL A 161 0.09 2.08 2.92
C VAL A 161 -0.86 2.05 1.72
N LYS A 162 -1.97 2.80 1.78
CA LYS A 162 -2.98 2.83 0.70
C LYS A 162 -2.41 3.39 -0.61
N THR A 163 -1.60 4.44 -0.53
CA THR A 163 -1.03 5.15 -1.69
C THR A 163 0.34 4.64 -2.10
N LYS A 164 0.92 3.71 -1.33
CA LYS A 164 2.25 3.12 -1.52
C LYS A 164 3.39 4.14 -1.57
N GLN A 165 3.25 5.25 -0.84
CA GLN A 165 4.28 6.31 -0.74
C GLN A 165 5.32 5.98 0.34
N TYR A 166 6.02 4.86 0.18
CA TYR A 166 6.99 4.35 1.16
C TYR A 166 8.30 5.13 1.20
N ASP A 167 8.56 5.97 0.19
CA ASP A 167 9.69 6.90 0.14
C ASP A 167 9.68 7.91 1.29
N LEU A 168 8.50 8.15 1.88
CA LEU A 168 8.31 9.03 3.04
C LEU A 168 8.78 8.44 4.36
N LEU A 169 9.07 7.15 4.39
CA LEU A 169 9.47 6.46 5.62
C LEU A 169 10.96 6.63 5.86
N GLY A 170 11.32 6.91 7.10
CA GLY A 170 12.69 7.14 7.54
C GLY A 170 12.76 8.29 8.55
N GLU A 171 13.81 8.30 9.36
CA GLU A 171 13.96 9.26 10.47
C GLU A 171 14.08 10.72 9.99
N MET A 172 14.48 10.94 8.74
CA MET A 172 14.68 12.28 8.18
C MET A 172 13.40 13.00 7.74
N TYR A 173 12.30 12.27 7.54
CA TYR A 173 11.12 12.81 6.86
C TYR A 173 9.90 12.91 7.76
N LEU A 174 9.51 11.81 8.39
CA LEU A 174 8.32 11.71 9.24
C LEU A 174 8.67 11.17 10.63
N ASP A 175 7.81 11.49 11.60
CA ASP A 175 7.91 11.00 12.98
C ASP A 175 8.08 9.47 13.04
N SER A 176 8.97 8.99 13.91
CA SER A 176 9.19 7.58 14.17
C SER A 176 7.90 6.83 14.55
N ARG A 177 6.93 7.51 15.17
CA ARG A 177 5.61 6.92 15.46
C ARG A 177 4.83 6.54 14.20
N ILE A 178 4.92 7.34 13.13
CA ILE A 178 4.30 7.03 11.84
C ILE A 178 4.98 5.81 11.24
N ASN A 179 6.31 5.80 11.26
CA ASN A 179 7.14 4.70 10.78
C ASN A 179 6.74 3.36 11.44
N SER A 180 6.69 3.31 12.77
CA SER A 180 6.27 2.11 13.51
C SER A 180 4.83 1.69 13.19
N ASN A 181 3.91 2.65 13.05
CA ASN A 181 2.53 2.36 12.70
C ASN A 181 2.37 1.78 11.30
N VAL A 182 3.14 2.26 10.31
CA VAL A 182 3.14 1.69 8.95
C VAL A 182 3.66 0.25 8.96
N VAL A 183 4.77 -0.01 9.67
CA VAL A 183 5.30 -1.38 9.82
C VAL A 183 4.26 -2.31 10.46
N ASN A 184 3.59 -1.87 11.54
CA ASN A 184 2.54 -2.64 12.20
C ASN A 184 1.35 -2.93 11.28
N LEU A 185 0.94 -1.98 10.44
CA LEU A 185 -0.14 -2.17 9.47
C LEU A 185 0.24 -3.20 8.40
N LEU A 186 1.46 -3.12 7.88
CA LEU A 186 1.97 -4.07 6.88
C LEU A 186 2.18 -5.49 7.45
N MET A 187 2.57 -5.61 8.72
CA MET A 187 2.60 -6.89 9.43
C MET A 187 1.21 -7.52 9.52
N LYS A 188 0.19 -6.73 9.87
CA LYS A 188 -1.20 -7.19 10.00
C LYS A 188 -1.81 -7.59 8.66
N SER A 189 -1.46 -6.91 7.57
CA SER A 189 -1.91 -7.28 6.22
C SER A 189 -1.18 -8.50 5.66
N ASN A 190 -0.12 -8.98 6.33
CA ASN A 190 0.75 -10.07 5.88
C ASN A 190 1.38 -9.81 4.50
N ASP A 191 1.57 -8.54 4.12
CA ASP A 191 2.18 -8.17 2.84
C ASP A 191 3.71 -8.13 2.97
N ARG A 192 4.31 -9.33 2.89
CA ARG A 192 5.74 -9.57 3.09
C ARG A 192 6.63 -8.85 2.08
N LYS A 193 6.17 -8.71 0.84
CA LYS A 193 6.91 -8.00 -0.22
C LYS A 193 6.97 -6.50 0.07
N GLN A 194 5.86 -5.92 0.51
CA GLN A 194 5.84 -4.50 0.90
C GLN A 194 6.65 -4.23 2.17
N LEU A 195 6.68 -5.18 3.13
CA LEU A 195 7.56 -5.08 4.29
C LEU A 195 9.05 -4.99 3.91
N LEU A 196 9.48 -5.72 2.88
CA LEU A 196 10.86 -5.63 2.39
C LEU A 196 11.16 -4.28 1.70
N HIS A 197 10.17 -3.60 1.11
CA HIS A 197 10.39 -2.26 0.57
C HIS A 197 10.60 -1.20 1.66
N VAL A 198 10.15 -1.45 2.90
CA VAL A 198 10.31 -0.54 4.05
C VAL A 198 11.39 -1.00 5.03
N HIS A 199 12.28 -1.86 4.56
CA HIS A 199 13.29 -2.51 5.40
C HIS A 199 14.21 -1.55 6.15
N HIS A 200 14.47 -0.37 5.60
CA HIS A 200 15.37 0.64 6.18
C HIS A 200 14.81 1.24 7.47
N VAL A 201 13.51 1.05 7.71
CA VAL A 201 12.80 1.53 8.91
C VAL A 201 12.56 0.40 9.91
N ILE A 202 12.78 -0.85 9.50
CA ILE A 202 12.64 -2.00 10.38
C ILE A 202 13.96 -2.21 11.13
N GLU A 203 13.95 -1.91 12.43
CA GLU A 203 15.12 -2.13 13.30
C GLU A 203 15.36 -3.61 13.60
N ASP A 204 14.30 -4.43 13.64
CA ASP A 204 14.39 -5.86 13.98
C ASP A 204 14.96 -6.68 12.80
N GLN A 205 16.25 -6.98 12.89
CA GLN A 205 16.96 -7.82 11.93
C GLN A 205 16.42 -9.25 11.85
N ASN A 206 15.90 -9.82 12.94
CA ASN A 206 15.38 -11.19 12.94
C ASN A 206 14.06 -11.27 12.17
N LEU A 207 13.18 -10.29 12.36
CA LEU A 207 11.95 -10.17 11.59
C LEU A 207 12.25 -10.05 10.09
N LEU A 208 13.18 -9.17 9.73
CA LEU A 208 13.55 -8.93 8.34
C LEU A 208 14.13 -10.19 7.68
N MET A 209 14.93 -10.94 8.44
CA MET A 209 15.44 -12.25 8.04
C MET A 209 14.33 -13.27 7.82
N GLY A 210 13.35 -13.34 8.72
CA GLY A 210 12.18 -14.22 8.56
C GLY A 210 11.41 -13.90 7.28
N ILE A 211 11.13 -12.62 7.04
CA ILE A 211 10.43 -12.16 5.83
C ILE A 211 11.22 -12.51 4.56
N LEU A 212 12.54 -12.31 4.57
CA LEU A 212 13.40 -12.62 3.43
C LEU A 212 13.44 -14.12 3.14
N VAL A 213 13.52 -14.96 4.18
CA VAL A 213 13.44 -16.42 4.06
C VAL A 213 12.10 -16.83 3.44
N ASP A 214 10.99 -16.28 3.93
CA ASP A 214 9.66 -16.60 3.43
C ASP A 214 9.51 -16.22 1.95
N VAL A 215 9.94 -15.02 1.56
CA VAL A 215 9.89 -14.54 0.17
C VAL A 215 10.77 -15.39 -0.76
N LEU A 216 11.95 -15.82 -0.30
CA LEU A 216 12.81 -16.72 -1.08
C LEU A 216 12.22 -18.11 -1.21
N VAL A 217 11.63 -18.66 -0.15
CA VAL A 217 10.94 -19.96 -0.19
C VAL A 217 9.78 -19.90 -1.18
N GLU A 218 8.93 -18.87 -1.10
CA GLU A 218 7.83 -18.65 -2.05
C GLU A 218 8.36 -18.51 -3.48
N GLY A 219 9.41 -17.70 -3.68
CA GLY A 219 10.03 -17.47 -4.98
C GLY A 219 10.58 -18.73 -5.62
N ILE A 220 11.29 -19.55 -4.85
CA ILE A 220 11.80 -20.84 -5.30
C ILE A 220 10.64 -21.79 -5.64
N LEU A 221 9.61 -21.90 -4.81
CA LEU A 221 8.49 -22.82 -5.05
C LEU A 221 7.65 -22.42 -6.25
N THR A 222 7.42 -21.13 -6.45
CA THR A 222 6.55 -20.58 -7.52
C THR A 222 7.29 -20.18 -8.80
N ASN A 223 8.64 -20.18 -8.79
CA ASN A 223 9.49 -19.63 -9.86
C ASN A 223 9.28 -18.13 -10.10
N THR A 224 8.89 -17.35 -9.08
CA THR A 224 8.83 -15.89 -9.23
C THR A 224 10.21 -15.26 -9.07
N ASN A 225 10.47 -14.21 -9.84
CA ASN A 225 11.70 -13.43 -9.70
C ASN A 225 11.72 -12.71 -8.34
N VAL A 226 12.81 -12.90 -7.59
CA VAL A 226 13.06 -12.29 -6.27
C VAL A 226 14.43 -11.59 -6.21
N ASP A 227 15.02 -11.26 -7.37
CA ASP A 227 16.35 -10.66 -7.51
C ASP A 227 16.48 -9.34 -6.70
N GLU A 228 15.46 -8.47 -6.76
CA GLU A 228 15.45 -7.20 -6.02
C GLU A 228 15.64 -7.40 -4.50
N TYR A 229 15.05 -8.46 -3.94
CA TYR A 229 15.12 -8.76 -2.52
C TYR A 229 16.49 -9.34 -2.12
N LEU A 230 17.22 -9.93 -3.06
CA LEU A 230 18.59 -10.38 -2.83
C LEU A 230 19.54 -9.19 -2.65
N GLU A 231 19.41 -8.16 -3.48
CA GLU A 231 20.21 -6.93 -3.34
C GLU A 231 20.00 -6.27 -1.97
N ILE A 232 18.75 -6.28 -1.48
CA ILE A 232 18.38 -5.77 -0.16
C ILE A 232 19.19 -6.53 0.93
N SER A 233 19.25 -7.86 0.83
CA SER A 233 19.99 -8.68 1.78
C SER A 233 21.51 -8.43 1.77
N GLU A 234 22.09 -8.07 0.62
CA GLU A 234 23.51 -7.76 0.48
C GLU A 234 23.85 -6.38 1.07
N LYS A 235 22.99 -5.39 0.82
CA LYS A 235 23.15 -4.01 1.32
C LYS A 235 23.07 -3.93 2.84
N MET A 236 22.23 -4.75 3.46
CA MET A 236 22.01 -4.75 4.90
C MET A 236 23.20 -5.24 5.74
N LYS A 237 24.26 -5.78 5.12
CA LYS A 237 25.38 -6.42 5.84
C LYS A 237 24.88 -7.33 6.97
N ILE A 238 23.78 -8.06 6.75
CA ILE A 238 23.20 -8.91 7.79
C ILE A 238 24.25 -9.97 8.12
N LYS A 239 24.91 -9.79 9.26
CA LYS A 239 25.88 -10.76 9.77
C LYS A 239 25.08 -11.92 10.35
N THR A 240 24.62 -12.81 9.51
CA THR A 240 23.93 -14.01 9.98
C THR A 240 24.96 -15.00 10.51
N LYS A 241 24.76 -15.46 11.76
CA LYS A 241 25.30 -16.74 12.22
C LYS A 241 24.60 -17.93 11.54
N ASP A 242 23.47 -17.67 10.90
CA ASP A 242 22.55 -18.66 10.35
C ASP A 242 22.79 -18.87 8.84
N ASN A 243 23.23 -20.08 8.47
CA ASN A 243 23.54 -20.44 7.07
C ASN A 243 22.29 -20.57 6.19
N LYS A 244 21.07 -20.53 6.76
CA LYS A 244 19.81 -20.79 6.06
C LYS A 244 19.58 -19.86 4.87
N LEU A 245 19.85 -18.58 5.02
CA LEU A 245 19.65 -17.60 3.94
C LEU A 245 20.59 -17.88 2.76
N GLU A 246 21.87 -18.17 3.05
CA GLU A 246 22.86 -18.47 2.01
C GLU A 246 22.49 -19.73 1.23
N VAL A 247 21.99 -20.77 1.91
CA VAL A 247 21.47 -21.98 1.28
C VAL A 247 20.32 -21.65 0.34
N LEU A 248 19.35 -20.85 0.78
CA LEU A 248 18.21 -20.44 -0.05
C LEU A 248 18.64 -19.58 -1.24
N LYS A 249 19.61 -18.69 -1.08
CA LYS A 249 20.19 -17.93 -2.20
C LYS A 249 20.77 -18.84 -3.26
N MET A 250 21.56 -19.84 -2.85
CA MET A 250 22.15 -20.79 -3.78
C MET A 250 21.11 -21.68 -4.46
N PHE A 251 20.07 -22.10 -3.74
CA PHE A 251 18.94 -22.82 -4.33
C PHE A 251 18.17 -21.98 -5.35
N TYR A 252 17.92 -20.70 -5.05
CA TYR A 252 17.29 -19.79 -5.99
C TYR A 252 18.13 -19.60 -7.27
N LEU A 253 19.44 -19.37 -7.13
CA LEU A 253 20.35 -19.28 -8.28
C LEU A 253 20.29 -20.53 -9.16
N PHE A 254 20.28 -21.73 -8.56
CA PHE A 254 20.11 -22.98 -9.30
C PHE A 254 18.76 -23.07 -10.01
N THR A 255 17.66 -22.62 -9.39
CA THR A 255 16.35 -22.63 -10.08
C THR A 255 16.30 -21.71 -11.29
N LYS A 256 17.03 -20.59 -11.28
CA LYS A 256 17.07 -19.60 -12.35
C LYS A 256 17.91 -20.08 -13.55
N THR A 257 19.07 -20.66 -13.27
CA THR A 257 20.01 -21.16 -14.27
C THR A 257 20.40 -22.59 -13.91
N PRO A 258 19.55 -23.59 -14.21
CA PRO A 258 19.81 -24.97 -13.81
C PRO A 258 20.91 -25.58 -14.69
N ASP A 259 22.10 -25.75 -14.12
CA ASP A 259 23.23 -26.44 -14.74
C ASP A 259 24.08 -27.18 -13.69
N LEU A 260 25.11 -27.92 -14.12
CA LEU A 260 26.00 -28.64 -13.21
C LEU A 260 26.82 -27.70 -12.31
N VAL A 261 27.16 -26.50 -12.77
CA VAL A 261 28.04 -25.57 -12.05
C VAL A 261 27.28 -24.96 -10.87
N THR A 262 26.07 -24.48 -11.12
CA THR A 262 25.12 -23.95 -10.15
C THR A 262 24.64 -25.04 -9.19
N LEU A 263 24.41 -26.27 -9.67
CA LEU A 263 24.12 -27.41 -8.80
C LEU A 263 25.25 -27.70 -7.80
N LYS A 264 26.51 -27.71 -8.26
CA LYS A 264 27.69 -27.91 -7.39
C LYS A 264 27.88 -26.79 -6.36
N ARG A 265 27.42 -25.57 -6.68
CA ARG A 265 27.45 -24.43 -5.76
C ARG A 265 26.39 -24.52 -4.67
N THR A 266 25.34 -25.32 -4.87
CA THR A 266 24.34 -25.52 -3.83
C THR A 266 24.89 -26.30 -2.65
N SER A 267 24.36 -26.02 -1.46
CA SER A 267 24.64 -26.76 -0.24
C SER A 267 23.93 -28.13 -0.17
N LEU A 268 23.33 -28.59 -1.28
CA LEU A 268 22.57 -29.84 -1.34
C LEU A 268 23.42 -31.05 -0.90
N PHE A 269 24.67 -31.07 -1.31
CA PHE A 269 25.61 -32.16 -1.02
C PHE A 269 26.49 -31.92 0.22
N SER A 270 26.37 -30.75 0.85
CA SER A 270 27.08 -30.43 2.08
C SER A 270 26.21 -30.77 3.28
N LEU A 271 26.63 -31.75 4.08
CA LEU A 271 25.93 -32.28 5.26
C LEU A 271 25.78 -31.28 6.44
N ASN A 272 26.10 -30.00 6.22
CA ASN A 272 26.24 -29.00 7.29
C ASN A 272 24.92 -28.26 7.63
N PHE A 273 23.82 -28.51 6.91
CA PHE A 273 22.55 -27.81 7.09
C PHE A 273 21.38 -28.78 7.30
N LYS A 274 20.48 -28.47 8.24
CA LYS A 274 19.22 -29.22 8.44
C LYS A 274 18.23 -28.91 7.32
N LEU A 275 18.38 -29.62 6.19
CA LEU A 275 17.50 -29.55 5.01
C LEU A 275 16.01 -29.83 5.35
N ILE A 276 15.73 -30.43 6.51
CA ILE A 276 14.39 -30.71 7.05
C ILE A 276 13.55 -29.43 7.16
N GLU A 277 14.15 -28.30 7.55
CA GLU A 277 13.40 -27.06 7.79
C GLU A 277 12.82 -26.41 6.53
N VAL A 278 13.28 -26.81 5.34
CA VAL A 278 12.85 -26.29 4.03
C VAL A 278 12.50 -27.44 3.09
N LYS A 279 11.91 -28.51 3.64
CA LYS A 279 11.58 -29.78 2.94
C LYS A 279 11.00 -29.60 1.54
N PHE A 280 9.99 -28.75 1.38
CA PHE A 280 9.33 -28.55 0.08
C PHE A 280 10.24 -27.91 -0.97
N VAL A 281 11.08 -26.95 -0.55
CA VAL A 281 12.10 -26.35 -1.42
C VAL A 281 13.09 -27.43 -1.85
N VAL A 282 13.59 -28.22 -0.90
CA VAL A 282 14.55 -29.29 -1.18
C VAL A 282 13.98 -30.31 -2.15
N GLU A 283 12.72 -30.74 -1.98
CA GLU A 283 12.06 -31.65 -2.92
C GLU A 283 12.03 -31.10 -4.35
N LYS A 284 11.74 -29.80 -4.52
CA LYS A 284 11.77 -29.15 -5.83
C LYS A 284 13.18 -29.13 -6.42
N ILE A 285 14.17 -28.74 -5.62
CA ILE A 285 15.59 -28.70 -6.03
C ILE A 285 16.08 -30.10 -6.41
N LEU A 286 15.72 -31.14 -5.65
CA LEU A 286 16.10 -32.53 -5.93
C LEU A 286 15.55 -33.01 -7.29
N ARG A 287 14.30 -32.68 -7.62
CA ARG A 287 13.73 -33.02 -8.93
C ARG A 287 14.49 -32.34 -10.05
N MET A 288 14.80 -31.05 -9.91
CA MET A 288 15.58 -30.30 -10.90
C MET A 288 17.01 -30.84 -11.03
N ALA A 289 17.65 -31.17 -9.91
CA ALA A 289 18.99 -31.77 -9.88
C ALA A 289 19.02 -33.13 -10.60
N CYS A 290 17.99 -33.96 -10.40
CA CYS A 290 17.85 -35.25 -11.09
C CYS A 290 17.86 -35.07 -12.62
N GLU A 291 17.09 -34.11 -13.16
CA GLU A 291 17.05 -33.82 -14.59
C GLU A 291 18.42 -33.37 -15.14
N ILE A 292 19.14 -32.54 -14.38
CA ILE A 292 20.45 -32.02 -14.79
C ILE A 292 21.52 -33.12 -14.76
N ILE A 293 21.56 -33.93 -13.70
CA ILE A 293 22.51 -35.04 -13.57
C ILE A 293 22.31 -36.06 -14.71
N LYS A 294 21.06 -36.35 -15.06
CA LYS A 294 20.72 -37.21 -16.19
C LYS A 294 21.24 -36.69 -17.52
N LYS A 295 20.97 -35.41 -17.81
CA LYS A 295 21.44 -34.76 -19.03
C LYS A 295 22.96 -34.76 -19.13
N ALA A 296 23.64 -34.64 -17.99
CA ALA A 296 25.09 -34.66 -17.91
C ALA A 296 25.72 -36.07 -17.86
N ASN A 297 24.91 -37.11 -17.64
CA ASN A 297 25.38 -38.49 -17.42
C ASN A 297 26.42 -38.62 -16.29
N ASP A 298 26.26 -37.87 -15.19
CA ASP A 298 27.20 -37.87 -14.06
C ASP A 298 26.82 -38.93 -13.01
N HIS A 299 27.41 -40.12 -13.14
CA HIS A 299 27.16 -41.27 -12.26
C HIS A 299 27.58 -41.03 -10.80
N GLU A 300 28.61 -40.22 -10.53
CA GLU A 300 29.03 -39.96 -9.15
C GLU A 300 28.02 -39.08 -8.42
N MET A 301 27.51 -38.05 -9.09
CA MET A 301 26.46 -37.22 -8.51
C MET A 301 25.15 -37.96 -8.31
N ALA A 302 24.79 -38.86 -9.24
CA ALA A 302 23.61 -39.71 -9.09
C ALA A 302 23.67 -40.53 -7.79
N LYS A 303 24.84 -41.14 -7.50
CA LYS A 303 25.08 -41.89 -6.25
C LYS A 303 24.98 -41.01 -5.00
N LYS A 304 25.58 -39.82 -5.03
CA LYS A 304 25.52 -38.86 -3.91
C LYS A 304 24.09 -38.39 -3.65
N LEU A 305 23.35 -38.07 -4.71
CA LEU A 305 21.95 -37.64 -4.63
C LEU A 305 21.06 -38.74 -4.05
N PHE A 306 21.26 -40.00 -4.49
CA PHE A 306 20.52 -41.14 -3.98
C PHE A 306 20.74 -41.37 -2.47
N LYS A 307 21.99 -41.23 -2.01
CA LYS A 307 22.31 -41.32 -0.57
C LYS A 307 21.58 -40.25 0.25
N ILE A 308 21.61 -39.00 -0.23
CA ILE A 308 20.95 -37.87 0.44
C ILE A 308 19.44 -38.06 0.51
N VAL A 309 18.83 -38.61 -0.55
CA VAL A 309 17.39 -38.91 -0.57
C VAL A 309 17.00 -39.96 0.47
N GLY A 310 17.88 -40.93 0.74
CA GLY A 310 17.67 -41.91 1.82
C GLY A 310 17.80 -41.32 3.22
N ASP A 311 18.65 -40.31 3.38
CA ASP A 311 18.91 -39.64 4.67
C ASP A 311 17.87 -38.54 5.00
N LEU A 312 17.06 -38.10 4.03
CA LEU A 312 16.06 -37.06 4.19
C LEU A 312 14.64 -37.64 4.31
N GLU A 313 13.85 -37.13 5.26
CA GLU A 313 12.43 -37.44 5.41
C GLU A 313 11.57 -36.77 4.31
N LEU A 314 11.78 -37.12 3.04
CA LEU A 314 11.07 -36.56 1.88
C LEU A 314 9.68 -37.19 1.70
N SER A 315 8.84 -36.57 0.86
CA SER A 315 7.56 -37.16 0.46
C SER A 315 7.74 -38.42 -0.39
N ASP A 316 6.87 -39.43 -0.19
CA ASP A 316 6.87 -40.68 -0.95
C ASP A 316 6.86 -40.47 -2.47
N GLY A 317 6.16 -39.42 -2.94
CA GLY A 317 6.11 -39.08 -4.36
C GLY A 317 7.47 -38.63 -4.91
N CYS A 318 8.24 -37.87 -4.11
CA CYS A 318 9.58 -37.45 -4.50
C CYS A 318 10.56 -38.63 -4.49
N ILE A 319 10.51 -39.47 -3.46
CA ILE A 319 11.35 -40.67 -3.36
C ILE A 319 11.11 -41.61 -4.54
N LYS A 320 9.84 -41.90 -4.86
CA LYS A 320 9.48 -42.75 -6.01
C LYS A 320 9.97 -42.18 -7.33
N TYR A 321 9.83 -40.86 -7.52
CA TYR A 321 10.34 -40.18 -8.71
C TYR A 321 11.85 -40.36 -8.85
N ILE A 322 12.61 -40.00 -7.81
CA ILE A 322 14.07 -40.04 -7.85
C ILE A 322 14.57 -41.48 -8.02
N ASN A 323 13.97 -42.45 -7.33
CA ASN A 323 14.32 -43.85 -7.49
C ASN A 323 14.07 -44.33 -8.93
N ARG A 324 12.89 -44.06 -9.49
CA ARG A 324 12.60 -44.44 -10.89
C ARG A 324 13.60 -43.83 -11.86
N GLU A 325 13.91 -42.56 -11.66
CA GLU A 325 14.68 -41.78 -12.60
C GLU A 325 16.19 -42.09 -12.49
N LEU A 326 16.76 -42.24 -11.29
CA LEU A 326 18.21 -42.43 -11.08
C LEU A 326 18.68 -43.88 -10.95
N ILE A 327 17.80 -44.86 -10.76
CA ILE A 327 18.22 -46.26 -10.50
C ILE A 327 19.07 -46.87 -11.62
N LEU A 328 18.91 -46.39 -12.86
CA LEU A 328 19.71 -46.84 -14.01
C LEU A 328 21.12 -46.23 -14.07
N TYR A 329 21.42 -45.26 -13.21
CA TYR A 329 22.67 -44.49 -13.21
C TYR A 329 23.55 -44.75 -11.97
N ILE A 330 23.10 -45.63 -11.07
CA ILE A 330 23.78 -46.05 -9.83
C ILE A 330 24.53 -47.36 -10.07
#